data_AF-A0A2D8CGI6-F1
#
_entry.id   AF-A0A2D8CGI6-F1
#
_cell.length_a   1.000
_cell.length_b   1.000
_cell.length_c   1.000
_cell.angle_alpha   90.00
_cell.angle_beta   90.00
_cell.angle_gamma   90.00
#
_symmetry.space_group_name_H-M   'P 1'
#
loop_
_entity.id
_entity.type
_entity.pdbx_description
1 polymer ?
#
loop_
_entity_poly.entity_id
_entity_poly.type
_entity_poly.pdbx_seq_one_letter_code
_entity_poly.pdbx_strand_id
1 'polypeptide(L)'
;MLRLIISVLLLGLFSGCDLIDSGPKKNPEPRISHLDIEASELLSVAGNLIPIEISVTGKLDNGEQAQIGTSYTLYSNGEVVSTPKKFSSEVPGYYRIHAEYEGISSDTLLIEVRRQQKLTEVEFNIIFHIVHDGEEIGDGYNVSQDVIDNQLNKLRQVFSNESLSYTPNSTPAAMSFKLATVNPKGEELEEPGINRIQRPGTEYSILFEDWMWDHYWDPDFYINVWIGDTKNGYSWGIYPRLSCDSNLGGLECTDDETPLSIEGIALELDNLWEGNWVFPHEVGHYFGLFHVFGPTACDSDTDFASDTKVYDREVYESGSQSTNRTSCSGQNFVSYNVMDYWNQPKGGRDITHDQVDRIRYVIERGRFRASQDPETGQPRTMTPPKEKTEKVLPKFHHNKIAQ
;
A
#
# COMPACT_ATOMS: atom_id res chain seq x y z
N MET A 1 37.92 -77.66 46.86
CA MET A 1 37.49 -76.39 46.25
C MET A 1 37.49 -75.34 47.34
N LEU A 2 38.02 -74.14 47.04
CA LEU A 2 38.34 -73.04 47.96
C LEU A 2 39.59 -73.24 48.84
N ARG A 3 40.72 -72.68 48.38
CA ARG A 3 41.92 -72.38 49.17
C ARG A 3 41.96 -70.87 49.40
N LEU A 4 41.98 -70.46 50.66
CA LEU A 4 42.41 -69.13 51.10
C LEU A 4 43.85 -69.28 51.61
N ILE A 5 44.81 -68.58 51.00
CA ILE A 5 46.18 -68.46 51.53
C ILE A 5 46.58 -66.99 51.52
N ILE A 6 47.04 -66.55 52.68
CA ILE A 6 47.63 -65.27 53.05
C ILE A 6 49.06 -65.17 52.51
N SER A 7 49.50 -64.01 52.00
CA SER A 7 50.73 -63.30 52.45
C SER A 7 51.16 -62.16 51.51
N VAL A 8 51.18 -60.96 52.09
CA VAL A 8 52.20 -59.89 52.05
C VAL A 8 53.37 -60.05 51.07
N LEU A 9 53.64 -59.03 50.24
CA LEU A 9 54.99 -58.50 50.07
C LEU A 9 55.00 -57.00 49.70
N LEU A 10 56.04 -56.34 50.19
CA LEU A 10 56.29 -54.92 50.38
C LEU A 10 56.81 -54.20 49.11
N LEU A 11 56.48 -52.90 49.05
CA LEU A 11 57.20 -51.75 48.50
C LEU A 11 58.33 -51.93 47.45
N GLY A 12 58.20 -51.18 46.36
CA GLY A 12 59.31 -50.70 45.53
C GLY A 12 58.90 -49.45 44.74
N LEU A 13 59.41 -48.29 45.16
CA LEU A 13 59.27 -46.97 44.53
C LEU A 13 59.75 -46.98 43.08
N PHE A 14 59.06 -46.28 42.17
CA PHE A 14 59.71 -45.49 41.13
C PHE A 14 58.87 -44.26 40.76
N SER A 15 59.58 -43.15 40.71
CA SER A 15 59.15 -41.78 40.54
C SER A 15 58.61 -41.46 39.14
N GLY A 16 57.71 -40.48 39.10
CA GLY A 16 57.75 -39.35 38.17
C GLY A 16 57.66 -39.65 36.68
N CYS A 17 56.46 -39.50 36.13
CA CYS A 17 56.30 -38.94 34.80
C CYS A 17 54.98 -38.15 34.77
N ASP A 18 55.09 -36.82 34.83
CA ASP A 18 53.99 -35.91 34.52
C ASP A 18 53.60 -36.12 33.05
N LEU A 19 52.50 -36.83 32.82
CA LEU A 19 51.82 -36.79 31.52
C LEU A 19 51.08 -35.46 31.45
N ILE A 20 51.71 -34.48 30.80
CA ILE A 20 51.03 -33.31 30.28
C ILE A 20 50.07 -33.82 29.21
N ASP A 21 48.79 -33.93 29.58
CA ASP A 21 47.69 -34.12 28.66
C ASP A 21 47.64 -32.90 27.73
N SER A 22 48.26 -33.06 26.56
CA SER A 22 48.16 -32.16 25.43
C SER A 22 47.16 -32.73 24.44
N GLY A 23 45.94 -33.02 24.93
CA GLY A 23 44.77 -33.13 24.06
C GLY A 23 44.72 -31.93 23.10
N PRO A 24 44.25 -32.12 21.86
CA PRO A 24 44.19 -31.04 20.89
C PRO A 24 43.42 -29.88 21.51
N LYS A 25 44.05 -28.71 21.61
CA LYS A 25 43.36 -27.48 22.00
C LYS A 25 42.21 -27.32 21.02
N LYS A 26 40.98 -27.61 21.47
CA LYS A 26 39.76 -27.28 20.73
C LYS A 26 39.91 -25.81 20.37
N ASN A 27 39.88 -25.47 19.08
CA ASN A 27 39.77 -24.08 18.68
C ASN A 27 38.58 -23.50 19.47
N PRO A 28 38.74 -22.31 20.09
CA PRO A 28 37.64 -21.69 20.80
C PRO A 28 36.44 -21.62 19.86
N GLU A 29 35.25 -21.99 20.35
CA GLU A 29 34.05 -21.88 19.53
C GLU A 29 33.89 -20.43 19.10
N PRO A 30 33.57 -20.19 17.82
CA PRO A 30 33.45 -18.84 17.28
C PRO A 30 32.42 -18.06 18.11
N ARG A 31 32.80 -16.86 18.54
CA ARG A 31 31.93 -15.98 19.32
C ARG A 31 31.29 -14.94 18.41
N ILE A 32 30.18 -14.39 18.85
CA ILE A 32 29.60 -13.20 18.21
C ILE A 32 30.59 -12.05 18.40
N SER A 33 30.96 -11.37 17.32
CA SER A 33 31.77 -10.14 17.34
C SER A 33 30.97 -8.90 16.95
N HIS A 34 29.86 -9.07 16.22
CA HIS A 34 29.05 -7.96 15.74
C HIS A 34 27.56 -8.31 15.75
N LEU A 35 26.71 -7.29 15.84
CA LEU A 35 25.26 -7.41 15.77
C LEU A 35 24.78 -6.58 14.58
N ASP A 36 24.19 -7.26 13.60
CA ASP A 36 23.45 -6.62 12.54
C ASP A 36 22.01 -6.38 13.03
N ILE A 37 21.50 -5.17 12.84
CA ILE A 37 20.13 -4.78 13.20
C ILE A 37 19.41 -4.25 11.96
N GLU A 38 18.18 -4.71 11.75
CA GLU A 38 17.34 -4.29 10.63
C GLU A 38 15.92 -4.02 11.13
N ALA A 39 15.25 -3.03 10.54
CA ALA A 39 13.85 -2.77 10.76
C ALA A 39 13.03 -3.06 9.50
N SER A 40 11.80 -3.50 9.67
CA SER A 40 10.84 -3.65 8.58
C SER A 40 10.46 -2.31 7.95
N GLU A 41 10.40 -1.24 8.75
CA GLU A 41 10.15 0.14 8.31
C GLU A 41 10.98 1.12 9.16
N LEU A 42 11.29 2.28 8.59
CA LEU A 42 11.94 3.39 9.30
C LEU A 42 10.97 4.53 9.61
N LEU A 43 9.73 4.43 9.13
CA LEU A 43 8.65 5.39 9.32
C LEU A 43 7.45 4.69 9.96
N SER A 44 6.82 5.35 10.92
CA SER A 44 5.51 4.95 11.43
C SER A 44 4.67 6.15 11.82
N VAL A 45 3.39 5.93 12.09
CA VAL A 45 2.47 6.95 12.58
C VAL A 45 2.20 6.73 14.06
N ALA A 46 2.28 7.81 14.83
CA ALA A 46 1.97 7.82 16.25
C ALA A 46 0.56 7.30 16.51
N GLY A 47 0.43 6.30 17.38
CA GLY A 47 -0.86 5.68 17.73
C GLY A 47 -1.34 4.60 16.76
N ASN A 48 -0.63 4.35 15.65
CA ASN A 48 -0.86 3.16 14.84
C ASN A 48 -0.40 1.92 15.63
N LEU A 49 -1.32 0.96 15.79
CA LEU A 49 -1.10 -0.24 16.60
C LEU A 49 -0.23 -1.30 15.91
N ILE A 50 0.08 -1.13 14.62
CA ILE A 50 0.99 -2.01 13.89
C ILE A 50 2.43 -1.64 14.23
N PRO A 51 3.19 -2.50 14.93
CA PRO A 51 4.55 -2.19 15.33
C PRO A 51 5.51 -2.37 14.16
N ILE A 52 6.62 -1.63 14.20
CA ILE A 52 7.79 -1.91 13.38
C ILE A 52 8.44 -3.18 13.92
N GLU A 53 8.55 -4.19 13.07
CA GLU A 53 9.32 -5.41 13.37
C GLU A 53 10.83 -5.12 13.24
N ILE A 54 11.60 -5.58 14.21
CA ILE A 54 13.05 -5.42 14.34
C ILE A 54 13.69 -6.82 14.33
N SER A 55 14.63 -7.02 13.41
CA SER A 55 15.46 -8.22 13.31
C SER A 55 16.86 -7.92 13.84
N VAL A 56 17.43 -8.84 14.60
CA VAL A 56 18.82 -8.75 15.08
C VAL A 56 19.50 -10.08 14.82
N THR A 57 20.61 -10.06 14.09
CA THR A 57 21.43 -11.23 13.78
C THR A 57 22.86 -11.00 14.25
N GLY A 58 23.49 -12.05 14.75
CA GLY A 58 24.87 -12.00 15.20
C GLY A 58 25.78 -12.35 14.03
N LYS A 59 26.96 -11.75 13.99
CA LYS A 59 28.04 -12.20 13.12
C LYS A 59 29.16 -12.75 13.99
N LEU A 60 29.56 -13.98 13.67
CA LEU A 60 30.64 -14.67 14.35
C LEU A 60 32.01 -14.17 13.89
N ASP A 61 33.04 -14.39 14.70
CA ASP A 61 34.44 -14.00 14.40
C ASP A 61 34.98 -14.59 13.09
N ASN A 62 34.41 -15.72 12.66
CA ASN A 62 34.74 -16.38 11.38
C ASN A 62 33.96 -15.80 10.18
N GLY A 63 33.10 -14.80 10.41
CA GLY A 63 32.28 -14.12 9.42
C GLY A 63 30.90 -14.75 9.17
N GLU A 64 30.59 -15.90 9.76
CA GLU A 64 29.29 -16.57 9.59
C GLU A 64 28.18 -15.85 10.38
N GLN A 65 26.96 -15.87 9.86
CA GLN A 65 25.80 -15.37 10.61
C GLN A 65 25.34 -16.38 11.68
N ALA A 66 24.94 -15.86 12.83
CA ALA A 66 24.39 -16.60 13.96
C ALA A 66 23.03 -16.01 14.36
N GLN A 67 22.07 -16.90 14.60
CA GLN A 67 20.76 -16.51 15.10
C GLN A 67 20.83 -16.28 16.62
N ILE A 68 20.43 -15.10 17.08
CA ILE A 68 20.48 -14.71 18.51
C ILE A 68 19.11 -14.81 19.20
N GLY A 69 18.04 -15.02 18.42
CA GLY A 69 16.69 -15.19 18.95
C GLY A 69 16.12 -13.92 19.59
N THR A 70 15.81 -13.99 20.89
CA THR A 70 15.30 -12.87 21.71
C THR A 70 16.21 -12.59 22.91
N SER A 71 17.45 -13.09 22.88
CA SER A 71 18.38 -13.01 24.01
C SER A 71 19.09 -11.65 24.13
N TYR A 72 18.83 -10.74 23.19
CA TYR A 72 19.33 -9.36 23.19
C TYR A 72 18.36 -8.42 23.90
N THR A 73 18.86 -7.29 24.37
CA THR A 73 18.05 -6.18 24.87
C THR A 73 17.95 -5.12 23.79
N LEU A 74 16.73 -4.68 23.47
CA LEU A 74 16.49 -3.59 22.53
C LEU A 74 16.36 -2.29 23.31
N TYR A 75 17.02 -1.24 22.84
CA TYR A 75 16.94 0.09 23.44
C TYR A 75 16.32 1.08 22.47
N SER A 76 15.63 2.08 23.02
CA SER A 76 15.09 3.23 22.32
C SER A 76 15.47 4.48 23.09
N ASN A 77 16.27 5.36 22.47
CA ASN A 77 16.80 6.56 23.11
C ASN A 77 17.49 6.30 24.47
N GLY A 78 18.10 5.12 24.63
CA GLY A 78 18.79 4.68 25.86
C GLY A 78 17.91 3.98 26.90
N GLU A 79 16.59 3.88 26.66
CA GLU A 79 15.66 3.14 27.52
C GLU A 79 15.34 1.76 26.95
N VAL A 80 15.15 0.77 27.82
CA VAL A 80 14.85 -0.60 27.39
C VAL A 80 13.44 -0.68 26.78
N VAL A 81 13.33 -1.23 25.58
CA VAL A 81 12.05 -1.53 24.93
C VAL A 81 11.50 -2.84 25.52
N SER A 82 10.26 -2.80 26.02
CA SER A 82 9.64 -3.91 26.75
C SER A 82 9.39 -5.17 25.91
N THR A 83 9.28 -5.01 24.59
CA THR A 83 8.94 -6.10 23.67
C THR A 83 10.10 -6.31 22.69
N PRO A 84 10.94 -7.34 22.90
CA PRO A 84 11.98 -7.68 21.94
C PRO A 84 11.37 -7.89 20.55
N LYS A 85 12.10 -7.47 19.51
CA LYS A 85 11.70 -7.51 18.09
C LYS A 85 10.63 -6.50 17.63
N LYS A 86 10.06 -5.67 18.50
CA LYS A 86 8.98 -4.76 18.10
C LYS A 86 9.20 -3.37 18.65
N PHE A 87 8.92 -2.36 17.83
CA PHE A 87 8.95 -0.97 18.23
C PHE A 87 7.69 -0.24 17.76
N SER A 88 7.09 0.55 18.65
CA SER A 88 5.99 1.46 18.35
C SER A 88 5.99 2.59 19.38
N SER A 89 5.40 3.73 19.04
CA SER A 89 5.27 4.85 19.95
C SER A 89 4.00 5.63 19.67
N GLU A 90 3.36 6.13 20.72
CA GLU A 90 2.26 7.10 20.63
C GLU A 90 2.75 8.55 20.55
N VAL A 91 4.05 8.77 20.81
CA VAL A 91 4.65 10.09 20.83
C VAL A 91 5.42 10.29 19.52
N PRO A 92 5.09 11.34 18.74
CA PRO A 92 5.86 11.67 17.55
C PRO A 92 7.29 12.08 17.90
N GLY A 93 8.25 11.69 17.07
CA GLY A 93 9.65 12.04 17.24
C GLY A 93 10.61 11.07 16.57
N TYR A 94 11.90 11.33 16.77
CA TYR A 94 12.97 10.47 16.30
C TYR A 94 13.43 9.54 17.43
N TYR A 95 13.56 8.26 17.09
CA TYR A 95 13.94 7.20 18.02
C TYR A 95 15.18 6.51 17.51
N ARG A 96 16.24 6.57 18.33
CA ARG A 96 17.48 5.85 18.11
C ARG A 96 17.33 4.45 18.69
N ILE A 97 17.26 3.45 17.81
CA ILE A 97 17.07 2.05 18.17
C ILE A 97 18.38 1.29 17.99
N HIS A 98 18.84 0.60 19.03
CA HIS A 98 19.98 -0.30 18.96
C HIS A 98 19.74 -1.53 19.84
N ALA A 99 20.42 -2.63 19.53
CA ALA A 99 20.36 -3.87 20.28
C ALA A 99 21.69 -4.11 21.00
N GLU A 100 21.62 -4.68 22.21
CA GLU A 100 22.79 -5.15 22.94
C GLU A 100 22.67 -6.62 23.29
N TYR A 101 23.76 -7.37 23.09
CA TYR A 101 23.87 -8.79 23.44
C TYR A 101 25.28 -9.06 23.97
N GLU A 102 25.37 -9.60 25.19
CA GLU A 102 26.64 -9.96 25.85
C GLU A 102 27.73 -8.85 25.82
N GLY A 103 27.30 -7.59 25.94
CA GLY A 103 28.19 -6.42 25.94
C GLY A 103 28.59 -5.90 24.55
N ILE A 104 28.04 -6.48 23.48
CA ILE A 104 28.19 -6.02 22.10
C ILE A 104 26.96 -5.18 21.75
N SER A 105 27.16 -4.01 21.15
CA SER A 105 26.09 -3.17 20.60
C SER A 105 26.03 -3.30 19.09
N SER A 106 24.82 -3.30 18.54
CA SER A 106 24.59 -3.10 17.10
C SER A 106 24.85 -1.65 16.70
N ASP A 107 24.81 -1.39 15.40
CA ASP A 107 24.58 -0.06 14.86
C ASP A 107 23.22 0.51 15.33
N THR A 108 23.03 1.82 15.17
CA THR A 108 21.80 2.51 15.56
C THR A 108 20.91 2.76 14.35
N LEU A 109 19.68 2.25 14.39
CA LEU A 109 18.61 2.64 13.46
C LEU A 109 17.98 3.95 13.92
N LEU A 110 17.65 4.83 12.98
CA LEU A 110 16.86 6.02 13.24
C LEU A 110 15.45 5.78 12.71
N ILE A 111 14.48 5.67 13.62
CA ILE A 111 13.06 5.54 13.29
C ILE A 111 12.39 6.89 13.53
N GLU A 112 11.62 7.36 12.54
CA GLU A 112 10.77 8.52 12.69
C GLU A 112 9.32 8.09 12.92
N VAL A 113 8.78 8.47 14.07
CA VAL A 113 7.37 8.34 14.41
C VAL A 113 6.70 9.67 14.09
N ARG A 114 5.90 9.69 13.04
CA ARG A 114 5.21 10.89 12.57
C ARG A 114 3.94 11.14 13.34
N ARG A 115 3.52 12.41 13.39
CA ARG A 115 2.24 12.77 13.98
C ARG A 115 1.12 12.28 13.06
N GLN A 116 0.10 11.63 13.63
CA GLN A 116 -1.12 11.33 12.88
C GLN A 116 -1.75 12.62 12.33
N GLN A 117 -2.03 12.63 11.02
CA GLN A 117 -2.72 13.74 10.38
C GLN A 117 -4.13 13.87 10.96
N LYS A 118 -4.49 15.07 11.41
CA LYS A 118 -5.87 15.39 11.82
C LYS A 118 -6.61 15.92 10.61
N LEU A 119 -7.23 15.02 9.86
CA LEU A 119 -7.95 15.34 8.64
C LEU A 119 -9.44 15.54 8.93
N THR A 120 -10.06 16.49 8.21
CA THR A 120 -11.51 16.60 8.16
C THR A 120 -12.03 15.60 7.14
N GLU A 121 -13.05 14.83 7.53
CA GLU A 121 -13.66 13.86 6.63
C GLU A 121 -14.33 14.57 5.44
N VAL A 122 -14.04 14.09 4.23
CA VAL A 122 -14.65 14.60 2.99
C VAL A 122 -15.52 13.51 2.39
N GLU A 123 -16.76 13.88 2.06
CA GLU A 123 -17.77 12.98 1.53
C GLU A 123 -17.90 13.12 0.01
N PHE A 124 -17.92 11.99 -0.69
CA PHE A 124 -18.06 11.91 -2.14
C PHE A 124 -19.30 11.10 -2.51
N ASN A 125 -20.08 11.62 -3.46
CA ASN A 125 -21.15 10.84 -4.09
C ASN A 125 -20.56 10.05 -5.26
N ILE A 126 -20.90 8.76 -5.35
CA ILE A 126 -20.49 7.88 -6.45
C ILE A 126 -21.73 7.50 -7.26
N ILE A 127 -21.58 7.52 -8.58
CA ILE A 127 -22.53 6.95 -9.53
C ILE A 127 -21.83 5.87 -10.36
N PHE A 128 -22.45 4.69 -10.41
CA PHE A 128 -22.02 3.56 -11.23
C PHE A 128 -22.86 3.50 -12.51
N HIS A 129 -22.22 3.78 -13.63
CA HIS A 129 -22.77 3.61 -14.98
C HIS A 129 -22.56 2.16 -15.42
N ILE A 130 -23.61 1.33 -15.30
CA ILE A 130 -23.56 -0.08 -15.67
C ILE A 130 -23.95 -0.21 -17.15
N VAL A 131 -23.02 -0.60 -17.99
CA VAL A 131 -23.21 -0.72 -19.44
C VAL A 131 -23.42 -2.18 -19.79
N HIS A 132 -24.55 -2.53 -20.41
CA HIS A 132 -24.93 -3.92 -20.62
C HIS A 132 -25.72 -4.11 -21.94
N ASP A 133 -25.79 -5.35 -22.44
CA ASP A 133 -26.45 -5.71 -23.71
C ASP A 133 -27.97 -5.91 -23.56
N GLY A 134 -28.44 -6.01 -22.31
CA GLY A 134 -29.85 -6.25 -21.98
C GLY A 134 -30.08 -7.52 -21.17
N GLU A 135 -29.01 -8.10 -20.63
CA GLU A 135 -29.06 -9.18 -19.66
C GLU A 135 -29.90 -8.80 -18.44
N GLU A 136 -30.44 -9.79 -17.73
CA GLU A 136 -31.16 -9.55 -16.47
C GLU A 136 -30.20 -9.04 -15.38
N ILE A 137 -30.74 -8.36 -14.36
CA ILE A 137 -29.93 -7.85 -13.25
C ILE A 137 -29.29 -9.03 -12.51
N GLY A 138 -27.97 -8.98 -12.35
CA GLY A 138 -27.14 -10.03 -11.76
C GLY A 138 -26.43 -10.92 -12.79
N ASP A 139 -26.74 -10.79 -14.08
CA ASP A 139 -26.14 -11.57 -15.15
C ASP A 139 -25.19 -10.74 -16.02
N GLY A 140 -24.02 -11.31 -16.34
CA GLY A 140 -23.02 -10.67 -17.20
C GLY A 140 -22.62 -9.29 -16.70
N TYR A 141 -22.62 -8.31 -17.60
CA TYR A 141 -22.30 -6.92 -17.25
C TYR A 141 -23.41 -6.20 -16.48
N ASN A 142 -24.65 -6.71 -16.46
CA ASN A 142 -25.76 -6.06 -15.77
C ASN A 142 -25.74 -6.36 -14.26
N VAL A 143 -24.65 -5.99 -13.57
CA VAL A 143 -24.37 -6.39 -12.19
C VAL A 143 -25.46 -5.94 -11.19
N SER A 144 -25.59 -6.70 -10.10
CA SER A 144 -26.55 -6.44 -9.02
C SER A 144 -26.07 -5.34 -8.06
N GLN A 145 -27.00 -4.79 -7.27
CA GLN A 145 -26.70 -3.85 -6.18
C GLN A 145 -25.67 -4.42 -5.19
N ASP A 146 -25.73 -5.72 -4.87
CA ASP A 146 -24.79 -6.35 -3.93
C ASP A 146 -23.32 -6.28 -4.41
N VAL A 147 -23.08 -6.37 -5.73
CA VAL A 147 -21.74 -6.21 -6.30
C VAL A 147 -21.23 -4.78 -6.10
N ILE A 148 -22.12 -3.79 -6.28
CA ILE A 148 -21.82 -2.37 -6.09
C ILE A 148 -21.54 -2.06 -4.61
N ASP A 149 -22.38 -2.58 -3.71
CA ASP A 149 -22.20 -2.41 -2.26
C ASP A 149 -20.89 -3.03 -1.78
N ASN A 150 -20.49 -4.18 -2.34
CA ASN A 150 -19.20 -4.80 -2.07
C ASN A 150 -18.03 -3.90 -2.50
N GLN A 151 -18.09 -3.31 -3.69
CA GLN A 151 -17.06 -2.37 -4.16
C GLN A 151 -16.96 -1.14 -3.27
N LEU A 152 -18.10 -0.58 -2.84
CA LEU A 152 -18.14 0.56 -1.91
C LEU A 152 -17.51 0.21 -0.55
N ASN A 153 -17.76 -1.00 -0.04
CA ASN A 153 -17.15 -1.47 1.20
C ASN A 153 -15.62 -1.61 1.10
N LYS A 154 -15.09 -1.96 -0.07
CA LYS A 154 -13.63 -1.97 -0.30
C LYS A 154 -13.03 -0.57 -0.22
N LEU A 155 -13.69 0.45 -0.79
CA LEU A 155 -13.22 1.84 -0.66
C LEU A 155 -13.18 2.30 0.80
N ARG A 156 -14.21 1.96 1.60
CA ARG A 156 -14.24 2.27 3.03
C ARG A 156 -13.06 1.65 3.77
N GLN A 157 -12.72 0.39 3.48
CA GLN A 157 -11.61 -0.30 4.12
C GLN A 157 -10.23 0.29 3.79
N VAL A 158 -10.10 1.05 2.71
CA VAL A 158 -8.82 1.63 2.26
C VAL A 158 -8.69 3.12 2.60
N PHE A 159 -9.73 3.92 2.38
CA PHE A 159 -9.64 5.38 2.40
C PHE A 159 -10.35 6.06 3.58
N SER A 160 -11.21 5.34 4.33
CA SER A 160 -11.96 5.94 5.44
C SER A 160 -11.13 6.09 6.71
N ASN A 161 -11.69 6.75 7.73
CA ASN A 161 -11.12 6.82 9.08
C ASN A 161 -11.03 5.45 9.79
N GLU A 162 -11.79 4.46 9.31
CA GLU A 162 -11.79 3.08 9.79
C GLU A 162 -10.95 2.17 8.87
N SER A 163 -10.06 2.74 8.06
CA SER A 163 -9.22 1.96 7.15
C SER A 163 -8.40 0.92 7.90
N LEU A 164 -8.26 -0.25 7.29
CA LEU A 164 -7.47 -1.34 7.86
C LEU A 164 -6.00 -0.98 7.70
N SER A 165 -5.30 -0.81 8.82
CA SER A 165 -3.85 -0.60 8.82
C SER A 165 -3.12 -1.94 8.84
N TYR A 166 -2.29 -2.20 7.82
CA TYR A 166 -1.45 -3.40 7.76
C TYR A 166 0.05 -3.10 7.96
N THR A 167 0.44 -1.84 7.79
CA THR A 167 1.81 -1.37 7.97
C THR A 167 1.88 -0.26 9.03
N PRO A 168 3.03 -0.09 9.73
CA PRO A 168 3.21 0.97 10.72
C PRO A 168 3.03 2.39 10.18
N ASN A 169 3.21 2.56 8.87
CA ASN A 169 3.12 3.83 8.17
C ASN A 169 1.77 4.08 7.46
N SER A 170 0.83 3.13 7.58
CA SER A 170 -0.53 3.27 7.03
C SER A 170 -1.25 4.44 7.71
N THR A 171 -1.90 5.28 6.91
CA THR A 171 -2.61 6.47 7.38
C THR A 171 -4.01 6.56 6.75
N PRO A 172 -5.07 6.77 7.55
CA PRO A 172 -6.41 7.00 7.03
C PRO A 172 -6.49 8.30 6.22
N ALA A 173 -7.13 8.26 5.04
CA ALA A 173 -7.32 9.44 4.19
C ALA A 173 -8.53 10.32 4.60
N ALA A 174 -9.32 9.85 5.58
CA ALA A 174 -10.56 10.49 6.04
C ALA A 174 -11.53 10.80 4.89
N MET A 175 -11.83 9.78 4.07
CA MET A 175 -12.78 9.90 2.97
C MET A 175 -14.02 9.03 3.24
N SER A 176 -15.18 9.58 2.94
CA SER A 176 -16.46 8.88 3.00
C SER A 176 -17.06 8.81 1.60
N PHE A 177 -17.57 7.63 1.23
CA PHE A 177 -18.18 7.40 -0.08
C PHE A 177 -19.62 6.95 0.10
N LYS A 178 -20.53 7.61 -0.64
CA LYS A 178 -21.96 7.31 -0.66
C LYS A 178 -22.43 7.09 -2.08
N LEU A 179 -23.38 6.18 -2.22
CA LEU A 179 -24.12 5.99 -3.46
C LEU A 179 -25.04 7.20 -3.68
N ALA A 180 -24.98 7.78 -4.87
CA ALA A 180 -25.89 8.86 -5.26
C ALA A 180 -27.34 8.41 -5.14
N THR A 181 -28.23 9.21 -4.54
CA THR A 181 -29.67 8.87 -4.45
C THR A 181 -30.52 9.71 -5.40
N VAL A 182 -29.95 10.75 -5.99
CA VAL A 182 -30.62 11.66 -6.92
C VAL A 182 -29.79 11.83 -8.19
N ASN A 183 -30.48 11.92 -9.32
CA ASN A 183 -29.89 12.13 -10.64
C ASN A 183 -29.55 13.62 -10.89
N PRO A 184 -28.89 13.95 -12.02
CA PRO A 184 -28.54 15.33 -12.38
C PRO A 184 -29.73 16.32 -12.49
N LYS A 185 -30.96 15.81 -12.62
CA LYS A 185 -32.19 16.62 -12.68
C LYS A 185 -32.86 16.77 -11.31
N GLY A 186 -32.28 16.19 -10.26
CA GLY A 186 -32.82 16.20 -8.90
C GLY A 186 -33.92 15.18 -8.64
N GLU A 187 -34.10 14.20 -9.52
CA GLU A 187 -35.08 13.12 -9.36
C GLU A 187 -34.43 11.94 -8.60
N GLU A 188 -35.18 11.26 -7.73
CA GLU A 188 -34.68 10.07 -7.03
C GLU A 188 -34.35 8.94 -8.02
N LEU A 189 -33.27 8.22 -7.74
CA LEU A 189 -32.90 7.02 -8.50
C LEU A 189 -33.71 5.81 -8.06
N GLU A 190 -34.06 4.95 -9.01
CA GLU A 190 -34.69 3.65 -8.73
C GLU A 190 -33.76 2.74 -7.93
N GLU A 191 -32.47 2.77 -8.25
CA GLU A 191 -31.41 2.05 -7.57
C GLU A 191 -30.35 3.05 -7.09
N PRO A 192 -30.11 3.17 -5.77
CA PRO A 192 -29.10 4.07 -5.25
C PRO A 192 -27.72 3.82 -5.87
N GLY A 193 -27.14 4.87 -6.45
CA GLY A 193 -25.80 4.89 -7.02
C GLY A 193 -25.68 4.14 -8.33
N ILE A 194 -26.78 3.73 -8.97
CA ILE A 194 -26.74 2.99 -10.22
C ILE A 194 -27.48 3.76 -11.33
N ASN A 195 -26.81 3.87 -12.48
CA ASN A 195 -27.38 4.32 -13.74
C ASN A 195 -27.16 3.21 -14.78
N ARG A 196 -28.22 2.49 -15.16
CA ARG A 196 -28.13 1.39 -16.14
C ARG A 196 -28.23 1.92 -17.56
N ILE A 197 -27.29 1.51 -18.42
CA ILE A 197 -27.16 1.95 -19.80
C ILE A 197 -27.20 0.72 -20.72
N GLN A 198 -28.35 0.48 -21.33
CA GLN A 198 -28.54 -0.64 -22.25
C GLN A 198 -28.04 -0.28 -23.66
N ARG A 199 -27.13 -1.09 -24.22
CA ARG A 199 -26.55 -0.91 -25.56
C ARG A 199 -26.57 -2.22 -26.38
N PRO A 200 -27.76 -2.72 -26.74
CA PRO A 200 -27.90 -4.02 -27.37
C PRO A 200 -27.19 -4.11 -28.73
N GLY A 201 -26.43 -5.17 -28.97
CA GLY A 201 -25.76 -5.47 -30.23
C GLY A 201 -24.73 -4.41 -30.68
N THR A 202 -24.30 -3.55 -29.76
CA THR A 202 -23.38 -2.45 -30.04
C THR A 202 -21.99 -2.81 -29.53
N GLU A 203 -21.00 -2.86 -30.41
CA GLU A 203 -19.61 -2.88 -29.94
C GLU A 203 -19.28 -1.53 -29.29
N TYR A 204 -18.85 -1.55 -28.04
CA TYR A 204 -18.42 -0.38 -27.29
C TYR A 204 -17.19 -0.72 -26.45
N SER A 205 -16.44 0.31 -26.06
CA SER A 205 -15.53 0.24 -24.92
C SER A 205 -15.97 1.26 -23.87
N ILE A 206 -15.77 0.96 -22.59
CA ILE A 206 -15.94 1.94 -21.51
C ILE A 206 -14.69 2.78 -21.25
N LEU A 207 -13.68 2.73 -22.14
CA LEU A 207 -12.46 3.54 -22.03
C LEU A 207 -12.67 4.99 -22.51
N PHE A 208 -13.64 5.66 -21.89
CA PHE A 208 -13.91 7.10 -22.02
C PHE A 208 -14.21 7.56 -23.46
N GLU A 209 -15.00 6.77 -24.19
CA GLU A 209 -15.43 7.01 -25.57
C GLU A 209 -16.47 8.15 -25.70
N ASP A 210 -16.60 8.70 -26.92
CA ASP A 210 -17.47 9.86 -27.21
C ASP A 210 -18.94 9.68 -26.80
N TRP A 211 -19.47 8.46 -26.82
CA TRP A 211 -20.88 8.20 -26.47
C TRP A 211 -21.16 8.30 -24.97
N MET A 212 -20.13 8.14 -24.13
CA MET A 212 -20.28 8.16 -22.68
C MET A 212 -20.64 9.56 -22.17
N TRP A 213 -20.32 10.62 -22.92
CA TRP A 213 -20.72 12.00 -22.61
C TRP A 213 -22.22 12.19 -22.45
N ASP A 214 -23.04 11.38 -23.14
CA ASP A 214 -24.50 11.46 -23.05
C ASP A 214 -25.03 10.95 -21.70
N HIS A 215 -24.21 10.22 -20.95
CA HIS A 215 -24.54 9.65 -19.64
C HIS A 215 -23.64 10.18 -18.50
N TYR A 216 -22.66 11.02 -18.83
CA TYR A 216 -21.69 11.58 -17.90
C TYR A 216 -22.33 12.58 -16.96
N TRP A 217 -22.16 12.37 -15.65
CA TRP A 217 -22.67 13.27 -14.62
C TRP A 217 -21.59 14.27 -14.23
N ASP A 218 -22.00 15.45 -13.78
CA ASP A 218 -21.08 16.54 -13.46
C ASP A 218 -20.01 16.06 -12.45
N PRO A 219 -18.73 16.02 -12.85
CA PRO A 219 -17.65 15.47 -12.03
C PRO A 219 -17.30 16.36 -10.83
N ASP A 220 -17.87 17.56 -10.74
CA ASP A 220 -17.81 18.38 -9.52
C ASP A 220 -18.78 17.90 -8.43
N PHE A 221 -19.66 16.94 -8.74
CA PHE A 221 -20.67 16.40 -7.82
C PHE A 221 -20.59 14.90 -7.61
N TYR A 222 -20.18 14.18 -8.66
CA TYR A 222 -20.21 12.74 -8.69
C TYR A 222 -18.87 12.18 -9.16
N ILE A 223 -18.37 11.18 -8.45
CA ILE A 223 -17.34 10.28 -8.98
C ILE A 223 -18.06 9.35 -9.96
N ASN A 224 -17.76 9.51 -11.25
CA ASN A 224 -18.32 8.70 -12.32
C ASN A 224 -17.52 7.39 -12.44
N VAL A 225 -18.17 6.25 -12.17
CA VAL A 225 -17.57 4.92 -12.29
C VAL A 225 -18.31 4.14 -13.36
N TRP A 226 -17.61 3.61 -14.35
CA TRP A 226 -18.18 2.86 -15.47
C TRP A 226 -17.88 1.38 -15.30
N ILE A 227 -18.89 0.53 -15.45
CA ILE A 227 -18.75 -0.94 -15.43
C ILE A 227 -19.21 -1.47 -16.78
N GLY A 228 -18.35 -2.25 -17.43
CA GLY A 228 -18.57 -2.70 -18.80
C GLY A 228 -17.29 -3.23 -19.45
N ASP A 229 -17.39 -3.58 -20.73
CA ASP A 229 -16.27 -4.11 -21.51
C ASP A 229 -15.21 -3.03 -21.79
N THR A 230 -13.98 -3.26 -21.34
CA THR A 230 -12.82 -2.37 -21.57
C THR A 230 -12.07 -2.71 -22.85
N LYS A 231 -12.42 -3.80 -23.54
CA LYS A 231 -11.76 -4.41 -24.71
C LYS A 231 -10.36 -4.95 -24.48
N ASN A 232 -9.69 -4.55 -23.41
CA ASN A 232 -8.34 -4.98 -23.06
C ASN A 232 -8.26 -5.78 -21.75
N GLY A 233 -9.37 -5.88 -21.00
CA GLY A 233 -9.45 -6.61 -19.74
C GLY A 233 -8.93 -5.83 -18.53
N TYR A 234 -8.57 -4.55 -18.70
CA TYR A 234 -7.95 -3.73 -17.66
C TYR A 234 -8.87 -2.62 -17.19
N SER A 235 -8.80 -2.32 -15.90
CA SER A 235 -9.50 -1.18 -15.29
C SER A 235 -8.59 0.05 -15.26
N TRP A 236 -9.19 1.24 -15.14
CA TRP A 236 -8.50 2.51 -15.28
C TRP A 236 -9.10 3.61 -14.42
N GLY A 237 -8.27 4.36 -13.70
CA GLY A 237 -8.58 5.64 -13.09
C GLY A 237 -7.92 6.79 -13.86
N ILE A 238 -8.69 7.80 -14.25
CA ILE A 238 -8.13 9.00 -14.89
C ILE A 238 -7.44 9.88 -13.85
N TYR A 239 -6.14 10.14 -14.05
CA TYR A 239 -5.37 11.04 -13.21
C TYR A 239 -6.00 12.44 -13.15
N PRO A 240 -5.96 13.09 -11.97
CA PRO A 240 -6.46 14.44 -11.80
C PRO A 240 -5.68 15.45 -12.62
N ARG A 241 -6.40 16.50 -13.03
CA ARG A 241 -5.81 17.75 -13.45
C ARG A 241 -5.97 18.77 -12.34
N LEU A 242 -4.91 19.52 -12.09
CA LEU A 242 -4.92 20.60 -11.12
C LEU A 242 -5.15 21.94 -11.81
N SER A 243 -5.50 22.97 -11.05
CA SER A 243 -5.34 24.34 -11.53
C SER A 243 -3.87 24.65 -11.85
N CYS A 244 -3.57 25.49 -12.84
CA CYS A 244 -2.17 25.75 -13.24
C CYS A 244 -1.39 26.64 -12.27
N ASP A 245 -2.05 27.19 -11.24
CA ASP A 245 -1.41 27.81 -10.07
C ASP A 245 -1.05 26.79 -8.97
N SER A 246 -1.46 25.53 -9.13
CA SER A 246 -1.11 24.41 -8.26
C SER A 246 0.04 23.61 -8.86
N ASN A 247 0.90 23.05 -8.01
CA ASN A 247 2.03 22.23 -8.45
C ASN A 247 2.10 20.96 -7.60
N LEU A 248 1.85 19.81 -8.23
CA LEU A 248 2.03 18.49 -7.64
C LEU A 248 2.66 17.58 -8.68
N GLY A 249 3.81 16.99 -8.37
CA GLY A 249 4.64 16.27 -9.35
C GLY A 249 3.87 15.16 -10.08
N GLY A 250 4.13 14.99 -11.38
CA GLY A 250 3.54 13.94 -12.21
C GLY A 250 2.13 14.22 -12.77
N LEU A 251 1.43 15.24 -12.26
CA LEU A 251 0.08 15.58 -12.72
C LEU A 251 0.10 16.74 -13.72
N GLU A 252 -0.86 16.71 -14.64
CA GLU A 252 -1.09 17.82 -15.57
C GLU A 252 -1.90 18.92 -14.88
N CYS A 253 -1.80 20.14 -15.41
CA CYS A 253 -2.68 21.23 -15.02
C CYS A 253 -3.58 21.65 -16.17
N THR A 254 -4.73 22.22 -15.82
CA THR A 254 -5.57 22.98 -16.75
C THR A 254 -6.26 24.11 -15.99
N ASP A 255 -6.43 25.25 -16.66
CA ASP A 255 -7.29 26.35 -16.19
C ASP A 255 -8.65 26.34 -16.90
N ASP A 256 -8.94 25.28 -17.67
CA ASP A 256 -10.22 25.13 -18.33
C ASP A 256 -11.34 24.88 -17.30
N GLU A 257 -12.46 25.55 -17.54
CA GLU A 257 -13.68 25.45 -16.73
C GLU A 257 -14.56 24.27 -17.13
N THR A 258 -14.09 23.45 -18.08
CA THR A 258 -14.74 22.25 -18.62
C THR A 258 -13.76 21.09 -18.68
N PRO A 259 -14.19 19.86 -18.37
CA PRO A 259 -13.32 18.68 -18.52
C PRO A 259 -12.90 18.50 -19.99
N LEU A 260 -11.60 18.27 -20.19
CA LEU A 260 -11.03 17.97 -21.53
C LEU A 260 -11.27 16.52 -21.96
N SER A 261 -11.61 15.66 -21.02
CA SER A 261 -11.97 14.25 -21.18
C SER A 261 -13.01 13.87 -20.13
N ILE A 262 -13.64 12.70 -20.27
CA ILE A 262 -14.45 12.14 -19.19
C ILE A 262 -13.54 11.89 -17.99
N GLU A 263 -13.92 12.44 -16.85
CA GLU A 263 -13.21 12.25 -15.59
C GLU A 263 -13.91 11.12 -14.84
N GLY A 264 -13.17 10.07 -14.48
CA GLY A 264 -13.77 8.96 -13.78
C GLY A 264 -12.92 7.71 -13.80
N ILE A 265 -13.59 6.60 -13.54
CA ILE A 265 -12.99 5.29 -13.38
C ILE A 265 -13.72 4.31 -14.30
N ALA A 266 -13.00 3.47 -15.02
CA ALA A 266 -13.53 2.38 -15.83
C ALA A 266 -13.14 1.04 -15.17
N LEU A 267 -14.12 0.19 -14.88
CA LEU A 267 -13.92 -1.10 -14.24
C LEU A 267 -14.37 -2.23 -15.17
N GLU A 268 -13.44 -3.12 -15.48
CA GLU A 268 -13.73 -4.37 -16.17
C GLU A 268 -14.48 -5.33 -15.24
N LEU A 269 -15.47 -6.06 -15.78
CA LEU A 269 -16.36 -6.94 -15.00
C LEU A 269 -15.58 -8.02 -14.24
N ASP A 270 -14.60 -8.62 -14.89
CA ASP A 270 -13.75 -9.69 -14.32
C ASP A 270 -12.92 -9.21 -13.12
N ASN A 271 -12.87 -7.89 -12.86
CA ASN A 271 -12.17 -7.31 -11.71
C ASN A 271 -13.07 -7.05 -10.49
N LEU A 272 -14.38 -7.31 -10.57
CA LEU A 272 -15.33 -6.95 -9.51
C LEU A 272 -15.57 -8.02 -8.43
N TRP A 273 -14.94 -9.19 -8.53
CA TRP A 273 -15.14 -10.26 -7.55
C TRP A 273 -14.58 -9.90 -6.15
N GLU A 274 -15.07 -10.58 -5.12
CA GLU A 274 -14.94 -10.17 -3.71
C GLU A 274 -13.50 -9.94 -3.23
N GLY A 275 -12.54 -10.77 -3.65
CA GLY A 275 -11.14 -10.69 -3.23
C GLY A 275 -10.25 -9.79 -4.08
N ASN A 276 -10.81 -9.08 -5.07
CA ASN A 276 -10.06 -8.18 -5.94
C ASN A 276 -10.14 -6.72 -5.49
N TRP A 277 -8.98 -6.06 -5.34
CA TRP A 277 -8.87 -4.68 -4.85
C TRP A 277 -8.52 -3.67 -5.95
N VAL A 278 -8.79 -4.00 -7.23
CA VAL A 278 -8.62 -3.08 -8.37
C VAL A 278 -9.39 -1.77 -8.19
N PHE A 279 -10.64 -1.77 -7.69
CA PHE A 279 -11.39 -0.52 -7.60
C PHE A 279 -10.75 0.52 -6.65
N PRO A 280 -10.33 0.17 -5.42
CA PRO A 280 -9.49 1.04 -4.61
C PRO A 280 -8.21 1.52 -5.29
N HIS A 281 -7.54 0.67 -6.08
CA HIS A 281 -6.36 1.04 -6.87
C HIS A 281 -6.67 2.14 -7.89
N GLU A 282 -7.73 1.98 -8.67
CA GLU A 282 -8.15 2.99 -9.65
C GLU A 282 -8.65 4.27 -9.00
N VAL A 283 -9.29 4.19 -7.82
CA VAL A 283 -9.61 5.37 -6.99
C VAL A 283 -8.33 6.08 -6.54
N GLY A 284 -7.28 5.34 -6.21
CA GLY A 284 -5.95 5.91 -5.93
C GLY A 284 -5.43 6.74 -7.11
N HIS A 285 -5.47 6.22 -8.33
CA HIS A 285 -5.12 6.98 -9.54
C HIS A 285 -6.02 8.20 -9.76
N TYR A 286 -7.33 8.04 -9.56
CA TYR A 286 -8.29 9.13 -9.68
C TYR A 286 -7.99 10.29 -8.70
N PHE A 287 -7.44 9.99 -7.52
CA PHE A 287 -6.95 10.96 -6.55
C PHE A 287 -5.44 11.25 -6.62
N GLY A 288 -4.81 10.89 -7.74
CA GLY A 288 -3.47 11.34 -8.11
C GLY A 288 -2.32 10.49 -7.57
N LEU A 289 -2.58 9.30 -7.03
CA LEU A 289 -1.52 8.36 -6.66
C LEU A 289 -0.98 7.61 -7.89
N PHE A 290 0.32 7.36 -7.87
CA PHE A 290 1.05 6.64 -8.91
C PHE A 290 1.43 5.25 -8.40
N HIS A 291 1.81 4.35 -9.32
CA HIS A 291 2.36 3.05 -8.95
C HIS A 291 3.65 3.19 -8.16
N VAL A 292 3.79 2.42 -7.07
CA VAL A 292 4.93 2.49 -6.14
C VAL A 292 6.23 1.85 -6.66
N PHE A 293 6.18 1.19 -7.83
CA PHE A 293 7.36 0.60 -8.48
C PHE A 293 7.91 1.51 -9.58
N GLY A 294 9.22 1.45 -9.76
CA GLY A 294 9.89 2.10 -10.88
C GLY A 294 9.74 1.28 -12.16
N PRO A 295 9.74 1.91 -13.34
CA PRO A 295 9.56 1.22 -14.62
C PRO A 295 10.69 0.23 -14.95
N THR A 296 11.94 0.57 -14.61
CA THR A 296 13.13 -0.29 -14.81
C THR A 296 14.21 0.00 -13.78
N ALA A 297 14.92 -1.04 -13.34
CA ALA A 297 16.27 -0.99 -12.78
C ALA A 297 16.52 -0.01 -11.61
N CYS A 298 15.49 0.33 -10.85
CA CYS A 298 15.61 1.26 -9.72
C CYS A 298 16.11 2.66 -10.11
N ASP A 299 15.88 3.08 -11.36
CA ASP A 299 16.49 4.29 -11.92
C ASP A 299 15.90 5.60 -11.37
N SER A 300 14.68 5.57 -10.80
CA SER A 300 14.05 6.72 -10.17
C SER A 300 12.83 6.34 -9.35
N ASP A 301 12.60 7.06 -8.24
CA ASP A 301 11.27 7.18 -7.65
C ASP A 301 10.35 7.94 -8.62
N THR A 302 9.24 7.32 -8.98
CA THR A 302 8.26 7.87 -9.94
C THR A 302 6.88 8.06 -9.33
N ASP A 303 6.69 7.72 -8.05
CA ASP A 303 5.38 7.77 -7.42
C ASP A 303 5.10 9.08 -6.66
N PHE A 304 6.16 9.87 -6.45
CA PHE A 304 6.16 11.16 -5.78
C PHE A 304 5.69 11.09 -4.31
N ALA A 305 5.88 9.95 -3.65
CA ALA A 305 5.63 9.74 -2.23
C ALA A 305 6.91 9.21 -1.55
N SER A 306 7.58 10.04 -0.76
CA SER A 306 8.93 9.73 -0.26
C SER A 306 8.98 8.58 0.76
N ASP A 307 7.83 8.20 1.29
CA ASP A 307 7.66 7.14 2.28
C ASP A 307 7.25 5.78 1.67
N THR A 308 7.25 5.65 0.35
CA THR A 308 7.13 4.37 -0.34
C THR A 308 8.51 3.85 -0.72
N LYS A 309 8.68 2.53 -0.65
CA LYS A 309 9.93 1.90 -1.06
C LYS A 309 9.85 1.62 -2.55
N VAL A 310 10.73 2.23 -3.34
CA VAL A 310 10.88 1.90 -4.76
C VAL A 310 11.43 0.48 -4.92
N TYR A 311 10.86 -0.28 -5.86
CA TYR A 311 11.33 -1.59 -6.29
C TYR A 311 11.17 -1.77 -7.80
N ASP A 312 11.89 -2.74 -8.35
CA ASP A 312 11.90 -3.04 -9.78
C ASP A 312 10.64 -3.81 -10.20
N ARG A 313 9.88 -3.23 -11.13
CA ARG A 313 8.69 -3.83 -11.72
C ARG A 313 9.00 -5.12 -12.50
N GLU A 314 10.09 -5.17 -13.28
CA GLU A 314 10.42 -6.35 -14.11
C GLU A 314 10.72 -7.58 -13.25
N VAL A 315 11.41 -7.37 -12.12
CA VAL A 315 11.68 -8.43 -11.14
C VAL A 315 10.39 -8.93 -10.51
N TYR A 316 9.47 -8.03 -10.21
CA TYR A 316 8.14 -8.39 -9.72
C TYR A 316 7.34 -9.21 -10.74
N GLU A 317 7.21 -8.73 -11.98
CA GLU A 317 6.39 -9.36 -13.02
C GLU A 317 6.97 -10.69 -13.51
N SER A 318 8.29 -10.86 -13.47
CA SER A 318 8.96 -12.09 -13.93
C SER A 318 8.89 -13.26 -12.94
N GLY A 319 8.42 -13.06 -11.70
CA GLY A 319 8.50 -14.14 -10.70
C GLY A 319 7.73 -14.01 -9.39
N SER A 320 6.98 -12.93 -9.09
CA SER A 320 6.32 -12.77 -7.79
C SER A 320 4.80 -12.76 -7.88
N GLN A 321 4.16 -13.90 -7.60
CA GLN A 321 2.72 -14.00 -7.32
C GLN A 321 2.43 -13.79 -5.82
N SER A 322 3.03 -12.78 -5.21
CA SER A 322 2.93 -12.54 -3.77
C SER A 322 2.99 -11.06 -3.44
N THR A 323 2.85 -10.71 -2.17
CA THR A 323 3.10 -9.37 -1.63
C THR A 323 4.57 -9.13 -1.25
N ASN A 324 5.45 -10.13 -1.37
CA ASN A 324 6.86 -9.96 -0.99
C ASN A 324 7.62 -9.19 -2.07
N ARG A 325 8.42 -8.22 -1.64
CA ARG A 325 9.23 -7.32 -2.49
C ARG A 325 10.65 -7.22 -1.97
N THR A 326 11.55 -6.84 -2.87
CA THR A 326 12.90 -6.38 -2.52
C THR A 326 13.01 -4.96 -3.05
N SER A 327 13.21 -4.01 -2.14
CA SER A 327 13.43 -2.61 -2.50
C SER A 327 14.75 -2.43 -3.24
N CYS A 328 14.89 -1.29 -3.89
CA CYS A 328 16.11 -0.92 -4.60
C CYS A 328 17.36 -0.78 -3.71
N SER A 329 17.20 -0.63 -2.39
CA SER A 329 18.30 -0.67 -1.42
C SER A 329 18.68 -2.09 -0.99
N GLY A 330 18.00 -3.12 -1.51
CA GLY A 330 18.20 -4.53 -1.16
C GLY A 330 17.39 -5.01 0.05
N GLN A 331 16.57 -4.15 0.66
CA GLN A 331 15.73 -4.53 1.80
C GLN A 331 14.51 -5.33 1.34
N ASN A 332 14.29 -6.49 1.94
CA ASN A 332 13.07 -7.29 1.73
C ASN A 332 11.91 -6.74 2.59
N PHE A 333 10.72 -6.65 2.01
CA PHE A 333 9.52 -6.19 2.71
C PHE A 333 8.25 -6.81 2.11
N VAL A 334 7.13 -6.64 2.81
CA VAL A 334 5.80 -7.04 2.31
C VAL A 334 5.05 -5.78 1.89
N SER A 335 4.69 -5.69 0.63
CA SER A 335 3.90 -4.59 0.10
C SER A 335 2.41 -4.86 0.30
N TYR A 336 1.79 -4.00 1.10
CA TYR A 336 0.34 -3.93 1.26
C TYR A 336 -0.26 -2.71 0.55
N ASN A 337 0.57 -1.92 -0.15
CA ASN A 337 0.17 -0.65 -0.73
C ASN A 337 -0.94 -0.82 -1.77
N VAL A 338 -1.93 0.07 -1.75
CA VAL A 338 -3.04 0.08 -2.71
C VAL A 338 -2.56 0.25 -4.17
N MET A 339 -1.43 0.93 -4.38
CA MET A 339 -0.87 1.21 -5.71
C MET A 339 0.16 0.18 -6.20
N ASP A 340 0.30 -0.96 -5.52
CA ASP A 340 1.00 -2.13 -6.05
C ASP A 340 0.06 -2.89 -7.01
N TYR A 341 0.59 -3.63 -8.00
CA TYR A 341 -0.22 -4.45 -8.91
C TYR A 341 -0.74 -5.73 -8.26
N TRP A 342 -0.09 -6.21 -7.20
CA TRP A 342 -0.62 -7.36 -6.48
C TRP A 342 -1.76 -6.92 -5.55
N ASN A 343 -2.97 -6.86 -6.10
CA ASN A 343 -4.18 -6.37 -5.44
C ASN A 343 -5.15 -7.51 -5.06
N GLN A 344 -4.65 -8.73 -4.85
CA GLN A 344 -5.47 -9.91 -4.55
C GLN A 344 -4.85 -10.87 -3.54
N PRO A 345 -5.66 -11.63 -2.79
CA PRO A 345 -6.64 -11.10 -1.85
C PRO A 345 -5.99 -10.42 -0.61
N LYS A 346 -4.65 -10.41 -0.51
CA LYS A 346 -3.91 -9.93 0.66
C LYS A 346 -3.16 -8.61 0.43
N GLY A 347 -2.97 -8.16 -0.80
CA GLY A 347 -2.38 -6.86 -1.12
C GLY A 347 -3.44 -5.79 -1.40
N GLY A 348 -3.00 -4.56 -1.67
CA GLY A 348 -3.87 -3.51 -2.20
C GLY A 348 -4.74 -2.75 -1.18
N ARG A 349 -4.30 -2.56 0.07
CA ARG A 349 -5.18 -2.08 1.15
C ARG A 349 -4.64 -0.92 2.00
N ASP A 350 -3.34 -0.66 1.94
CA ASP A 350 -2.71 0.43 2.70
C ASP A 350 -2.43 1.66 1.82
N ILE A 351 -2.53 2.83 2.44
CA ILE A 351 -2.08 4.11 1.88
C ILE A 351 -1.10 4.69 2.89
N THR A 352 0.05 5.16 2.40
CA THR A 352 1.05 5.77 3.26
C THR A 352 0.69 7.21 3.62
N HIS A 353 1.35 7.77 4.63
CA HIS A 353 1.13 9.16 5.03
C HIS A 353 1.38 10.16 3.89
N ASP A 354 2.44 10.00 3.09
CA ASP A 354 2.74 10.93 1.98
C ASP A 354 1.74 10.76 0.83
N GLN A 355 1.28 9.53 0.59
CA GLN A 355 0.18 9.28 -0.35
C GLN A 355 -1.12 9.95 0.13
N VAL A 356 -1.41 9.96 1.44
CA VAL A 356 -2.54 10.72 1.99
C VAL A 356 -2.35 12.21 1.79
N ASP A 357 -1.17 12.79 2.07
CA ASP A 357 -0.90 14.21 1.80
C ASP A 357 -1.18 14.57 0.33
N ARG A 358 -0.80 13.68 -0.58
CA ARG A 358 -1.01 13.82 -2.01
C ARG A 358 -2.49 13.77 -2.40
N ILE A 359 -3.24 12.79 -1.89
CA ILE A 359 -4.70 12.70 -2.07
C ILE A 359 -5.38 13.97 -1.57
N ARG A 360 -5.02 14.44 -0.37
CA ARG A 360 -5.61 15.65 0.23
C ARG A 360 -5.34 16.90 -0.60
N TYR A 361 -4.12 17.03 -1.14
CA TYR A 361 -3.81 18.11 -2.07
C TYR A 361 -4.70 18.07 -3.32
N VAL A 362 -4.92 16.89 -3.90
CA VAL A 362 -5.83 16.73 -5.06
C VAL A 362 -7.28 17.03 -4.69
N ILE A 363 -7.76 16.64 -3.52
CA ILE A 363 -9.12 16.98 -3.07
C ILE A 363 -9.30 18.49 -2.97
N GLU A 364 -8.30 19.20 -2.46
CA GLU A 364 -8.36 20.65 -2.24
C GLU A 364 -8.12 21.49 -3.50
N ARG A 365 -7.34 20.97 -4.46
CA ARG A 365 -6.85 21.74 -5.63
C ARG A 365 -7.19 21.12 -6.99
N GLY A 366 -7.77 19.92 -7.00
CA GLY A 366 -8.14 19.21 -8.20
C GLY A 366 -9.37 19.83 -8.87
N ARG A 367 -9.33 19.92 -10.19
CA ARG A 367 -10.54 20.20 -10.98
C ARG A 367 -11.31 18.90 -11.19
N PHE A 368 -12.64 18.96 -11.16
CA PHE A 368 -13.51 17.82 -11.53
C PHE A 368 -13.32 16.59 -10.61
N ARG A 369 -13.21 16.80 -9.30
CA ARG A 369 -12.95 15.75 -8.30
C ARG A 369 -14.01 15.60 -7.22
N ALA A 370 -15.23 16.03 -7.54
CA ALA A 370 -16.41 15.91 -6.68
C ALA A 370 -16.19 16.47 -5.25
N SER A 371 -15.28 17.45 -5.11
CA SER A 371 -14.94 18.06 -3.83
C SER A 371 -15.65 19.41 -3.66
N GLN A 372 -15.96 19.72 -2.40
CA GLN A 372 -16.56 20.99 -2.00
C GLN A 372 -15.74 22.17 -2.53
N ASP A 373 -16.41 23.30 -2.73
CA ASP A 373 -15.75 24.55 -3.11
C ASP A 373 -14.63 24.89 -2.09
N PRO A 374 -13.37 25.02 -2.53
CA PRO A 374 -12.24 25.31 -1.64
C PRO A 374 -12.35 26.64 -0.89
N GLU A 375 -13.09 27.62 -1.42
CA GLU A 375 -13.26 28.95 -0.82
C GLU A 375 -14.42 29.01 0.18
N THR A 376 -15.48 28.23 -0.07
CA THR A 376 -16.72 28.34 0.71
C THR A 376 -17.01 27.13 1.59
N GLY A 377 -16.36 25.99 1.35
CA GLY A 377 -16.66 24.71 2.02
C GLY A 377 -18.10 24.24 1.77
N GLN A 378 -18.78 24.82 0.78
CA GLN A 378 -20.14 24.45 0.40
C GLN A 378 -20.08 23.41 -0.73
N PRO A 379 -21.08 22.53 -0.85
CA PRO A 379 -21.31 21.82 -2.08
C PRO A 379 -21.39 22.84 -3.23
N ARG A 380 -20.68 22.61 -4.33
CA ARG A 380 -20.86 23.40 -5.55
C ARG A 380 -22.36 23.36 -5.92
N THR A 381 -22.90 24.33 -6.66
CA THR A 381 -24.31 24.25 -7.12
C THR A 381 -24.38 23.54 -8.47
N MET A 382 -25.24 22.52 -8.59
CA MET A 382 -25.37 21.72 -9.82
C MET A 382 -25.61 22.63 -11.00
N THR A 383 -24.68 22.63 -11.96
CA THR A 383 -24.84 23.32 -13.23
C THR A 383 -25.02 22.23 -14.30
N PRO A 384 -25.90 22.40 -15.29
CA PRO A 384 -26.03 21.41 -16.36
C PRO A 384 -24.67 21.11 -17.01
N PRO A 385 -24.42 19.88 -17.50
CA PRO A 385 -23.18 19.55 -18.19
C PRO A 385 -22.91 20.58 -19.29
N LYS A 386 -21.72 21.21 -19.24
CA LYS A 386 -21.30 22.18 -20.26
C LYS A 386 -21.13 21.46 -21.60
N GLU A 387 -21.53 22.12 -22.69
CA GLU A 387 -21.47 21.57 -24.06
C GLU A 387 -20.05 21.13 -24.47
N LYS A 388 -19.98 20.14 -25.37
CA LYS A 388 -18.77 19.54 -25.94
C LYS A 388 -17.69 20.58 -26.27
N THR A 389 -16.56 20.56 -25.56
CA THR A 389 -15.32 21.24 -25.95
C THR A 389 -14.44 20.34 -26.82
N GLU A 390 -13.57 20.95 -27.64
CA GLU A 390 -12.69 20.25 -28.56
C GLU A 390 -11.78 19.22 -27.86
N LYS A 391 -11.60 18.09 -28.55
CA LYS A 391 -11.07 16.82 -28.06
C LYS A 391 -9.62 16.89 -27.58
N VAL A 392 -9.35 16.35 -26.39
CA VAL A 392 -8.01 15.87 -26.01
C VAL A 392 -8.16 14.42 -25.55
N LEU A 393 -7.50 13.48 -26.25
CA LEU A 393 -7.43 12.10 -25.76
C LEU A 393 -6.79 12.12 -24.36
N PRO A 394 -7.43 11.53 -23.34
CA PRO A 394 -6.82 11.46 -22.02
C PRO A 394 -5.46 10.77 -22.14
N LYS A 395 -4.44 11.33 -21.47
CA LYS A 395 -3.17 10.63 -21.36
C LYS A 395 -3.36 9.48 -20.38
N PHE A 396 -3.46 8.29 -20.94
CA PHE A 396 -3.25 7.07 -20.18
C PHE A 396 -1.75 6.97 -19.87
N HIS A 397 -1.37 7.12 -18.62
CA HIS A 397 -0.06 6.65 -18.18
C HIS A 397 -0.16 5.15 -17.92
N HIS A 398 0.10 4.38 -18.98
CA HIS A 398 0.49 2.99 -18.84
C HIS A 398 1.75 2.71 -19.65
N ASN A 399 2.78 2.30 -18.92
CA ASN A 399 3.68 1.28 -19.41
C ASN A 399 2.86 -0.01 -19.44
N LYS A 400 2.61 -0.55 -20.64
CA LYS A 400 1.93 -1.82 -20.90
C LYS A 400 2.14 -2.84 -19.77
N ILE A 401 1.07 -3.40 -19.23
CA ILE A 401 1.12 -4.58 -18.35
C ILE A 401 0.51 -5.74 -19.13
N ALA A 402 1.05 -6.93 -18.94
CA ALA A 402 0.58 -8.20 -19.52
C ALA A 402 0.01 -9.10 -18.41
N GLN A 403 -1.03 -9.86 -18.79
CA GLN A 403 -1.41 -11.24 -18.43
C GLN A 403 -1.22 -11.74 -16.98
#